data_AF-A0A933PYS0-F1
#
_entry.id   AF-A0A933PYS0-F1
#
_cell.length_a   1.000
_cell.length_b   1.000
_cell.length_c   1.000
_cell.angle_alpha   90.00
_cell.angle_beta   90.00
_cell.angle_gamma   90.00
#
_symmetry.space_group_name_H-M   'P 1'
#
loop_
_entity.id
_entity.type
_entity.pdbx_description
1 polymer ?
#
loop_
_entity_poly.entity_id
_entity_poly.type
_entity_poly.pdbx_seq_one_letter_code
_entity_poly.pdbx_strand_id
1 'polypeptide(L)'
;MFTIETERQDDVLVARIKGDATIDHAKALQQGLLAAVNEGRDIVLDTNEVTEADISFMQIIDATHKLLMKRKHTISFCNNHVSQAVVNAAKHSGFFAQRRCSADCKCYCLMHEMLSA
;
A
#
# COMPACT_ATOMS: atom_id res chain seq x y z
N MET A 1 16.68 -6.78 -4.74
CA MET A 1 17.13 -5.73 -3.80
C MET A 1 15.94 -4.84 -3.58
N PHE A 2 15.38 -4.94 -2.38
CA PHE A 2 14.25 -4.13 -1.96
C PHE A 2 14.64 -2.66 -1.77
N THR A 3 13.79 -1.75 -2.25
CA THR A 3 13.89 -0.31 -1.96
C THR A 3 12.51 0.29 -1.77
N ILE A 4 12.43 1.32 -0.91
CA ILE A 4 11.28 2.19 -0.79
C ILE A 4 11.77 3.64 -0.79
N GLU A 5 11.25 4.44 -1.71
CA GLU A 5 11.59 5.85 -1.89
C GLU A 5 10.33 6.69 -1.85
N THR A 6 10.40 7.88 -1.26
CA THR A 6 9.27 8.80 -1.20
C THR A 6 9.59 10.10 -1.90
N GLU A 7 8.64 10.59 -2.69
CA GLU A 7 8.75 11.87 -3.40
C GLU A 7 7.44 12.66 -3.26
N ARG A 8 7.55 13.95 -2.98
CA ARG A 8 6.37 14.84 -2.97
C ARG A 8 6.01 15.22 -4.40
N GLN A 9 4.76 14.99 -4.77
CA GLN A 9 4.20 15.41 -6.05
C GLN A 9 2.88 16.12 -5.79
N ASP A 10 2.84 17.43 -6.05
CA ASP A 10 1.70 18.29 -5.75
C ASP A 10 1.21 18.14 -4.28
N ASP A 11 -0.03 17.69 -4.08
CA ASP A 11 -0.66 17.52 -2.78
C ASP A 11 -0.47 16.11 -2.18
N VAL A 12 0.13 15.18 -2.93
CA VAL A 12 0.31 13.78 -2.52
C VAL A 12 1.78 13.44 -2.27
N LEU A 13 2.00 12.35 -1.54
CA LEU A 13 3.31 11.74 -1.38
C LEU A 13 3.33 10.41 -2.14
N VAL A 14 4.20 10.30 -3.14
CA VAL A 14 4.39 9.06 -3.90
C VAL A 14 5.41 8.19 -3.18
N ALA A 15 5.00 7.00 -2.74
CA ALA A 15 5.88 5.98 -2.18
C ALA A 15 6.14 4.90 -3.24
N ARG A 16 7.35 4.88 -3.81
CA ARG A 16 7.79 3.90 -4.80
C ARG A 16 8.44 2.72 -4.12
N ILE A 17 7.92 1.53 -4.39
CA ILE A 17 8.40 0.27 -3.84
C ILE A 17 8.93 -0.57 -4.98
N LYS A 18 10.17 -1.07 -4.85
CA LYS A 18 10.83 -1.85 -5.90
C LYS A 18 11.47 -3.11 -5.32
N GLY A 19 11.55 -4.15 -6.13
CA GLY A 19 12.20 -5.42 -5.80
C GLY A 19 11.32 -6.39 -5.01
N ASP A 20 11.97 -7.18 -4.16
CA ASP A 20 11.40 -8.25 -3.35
C ASP A 20 10.79 -7.70 -2.05
N ALA A 21 9.47 -7.49 -2.03
CA ALA A 21 8.76 -6.93 -0.89
C ALA A 21 8.20 -8.03 0.02
N THR A 22 9.08 -8.80 0.66
CA THR A 22 8.74 -9.95 1.51
C THR A 22 9.05 -9.69 2.98
N ILE A 23 8.80 -10.68 3.85
CA ILE A 23 9.12 -10.64 5.29
C ILE A 23 10.57 -10.22 5.58
N ASP A 24 11.53 -10.59 4.73
CA ASP A 24 12.95 -10.25 4.89
C ASP A 24 13.17 -8.73 4.91
N HIS A 25 12.29 -7.97 4.24
CA HIS A 25 12.36 -6.52 4.12
C HIS A 25 11.21 -5.80 4.84
N ALA A 26 10.39 -6.53 5.60
CA ALA A 26 9.21 -6.00 6.28
C ALA A 26 9.51 -4.79 7.16
N LYS A 27 10.66 -4.80 7.85
CA LYS A 27 11.08 -3.66 8.69
C LYS A 27 11.38 -2.41 7.85
N ALA A 28 12.08 -2.56 6.73
CA ALA A 28 12.41 -1.43 5.85
C ALA A 28 11.13 -0.84 5.23
N LEU A 29 10.22 -1.70 4.76
CA LEU A 29 8.91 -1.30 4.25
C LEU A 29 8.09 -0.55 5.32
N GLN A 30 7.99 -1.12 6.52
CA GLN A 30 7.23 -0.55 7.63
C GLN A 30 7.79 0.82 8.05
N GLN A 31 9.10 0.98 8.13
CA GLN A 31 9.73 2.26 8.45
C GLN A 31 9.51 3.30 7.36
N GLY A 32 9.66 2.93 6.08
CA GLY A 32 9.43 3.84 4.95
C GLY A 32 7.99 4.32 4.87
N LEU A 33 7.02 3.42 5.03
CA LEU A 33 5.61 3.79 5.04
C LEU A 33 5.22 4.59 6.29
N LEU A 34 5.77 4.27 7.47
CA LEU A 34 5.51 5.07 8.66
C LEU A 34 6.05 6.50 8.54
N ALA A 35 7.24 6.66 7.94
CA ALA A 35 7.78 7.98 7.63
C ALA A 35 6.85 8.73 6.66
N ALA A 36 6.38 8.07 5.60
CA ALA A 36 5.43 8.62 4.65
C ALA A 36 4.12 9.07 5.32
N VAL A 37 3.57 8.26 6.23
CA VAL A 37 2.35 8.59 6.99
C VAL A 37 2.53 9.78 7.93
N ASN A 38 3.75 10.01 8.43
CA ASN A 38 4.05 11.13 9.30
C ASN A 38 4.18 12.48 8.57
N GLU A 39 4.23 12.48 7.23
CA GLU A 39 4.15 13.70 6.41
C GLU A 39 2.76 14.33 6.41
N GLY A 40 1.72 13.61 6.87
CA GLY A 40 0.36 14.14 7.03
C GLY A 40 -0.31 14.51 5.71
N ARG A 41 -0.18 13.62 4.71
CA ARG A 41 -0.73 13.78 3.35
C ARG A 41 -1.29 12.46 2.85
N ASP A 42 -2.02 12.55 1.75
CA ASP A 42 -2.47 11.38 1.02
C ASP A 42 -1.27 10.70 0.33
N ILE A 43 -1.28 9.37 0.28
CA ILE A 43 -0.17 8.56 -0.22
C ILE A 43 -0.57 7.85 -1.51
N VAL A 44 0.31 7.89 -2.51
CA VAL A 44 0.18 7.09 -3.73
C VAL A 44 1.26 6.01 -3.72
N LEU A 45 0.86 4.75 -3.77
CA LEU A 45 1.76 3.61 -3.87
C LEU A 45 2.09 3.31 -5.33
N ASP A 46 3.37 3.41 -5.69
CA ASP A 46 3.87 2.86 -6.94
C ASP A 46 4.51 1.50 -6.67
N THR A 47 3.89 0.45 -7.22
CA THR A 47 4.32 -0.95 -7.04
C THR A 47 4.84 -1.57 -8.34
N ASN A 48 5.03 -0.78 -9.40
CA ASN A 48 5.32 -1.27 -10.75
C ASN A 48 6.59 -2.14 -10.83
N GLU A 49 7.58 -1.84 -9.99
CA GLU A 49 8.86 -2.55 -9.95
C GLU A 49 8.92 -3.57 -8.80
N VAL A 50 7.80 -3.88 -8.15
CA VAL A 50 7.71 -4.98 -7.17
C VAL A 50 7.68 -6.31 -7.91
N THR A 51 8.71 -7.12 -7.71
CA THR A 51 8.86 -8.42 -8.39
C THR A 51 8.32 -9.58 -7.55
N GLU A 52 8.26 -9.41 -6.24
CA GLU A 52 7.75 -10.41 -5.30
C GLU A 52 7.08 -9.72 -4.10
N ALA A 53 6.00 -10.30 -3.58
CA ALA A 53 5.31 -9.82 -2.38
C ALA A 53 4.68 -11.00 -1.63
N ASP A 54 4.51 -10.86 -0.32
CA ASP A 54 3.93 -11.89 0.54
C ASP A 54 2.88 -11.33 1.53
N ILE A 55 2.44 -12.16 2.47
CA ILE A 55 1.46 -11.77 3.49
C ILE A 55 1.97 -10.63 4.38
N SER A 56 3.27 -10.52 4.63
CA SER A 56 3.83 -9.46 5.47
C SER A 56 3.75 -8.11 4.78
N PHE A 57 3.98 -8.06 3.46
CA PHE A 57 3.67 -6.88 2.67
C PHE A 57 2.22 -6.47 2.83
N MET A 58 1.28 -7.40 2.65
CA MET A 58 -0.16 -7.13 2.74
C MET A 58 -0.58 -6.60 4.12
N GLN A 59 -0.05 -7.20 5.19
CA GLN A 59 -0.29 -6.77 6.56
C GLN A 59 0.20 -5.33 6.80
N ILE A 60 1.37 -4.97 6.27
CA ILE A 60 1.93 -3.63 6.42
C ILE A 60 1.12 -2.60 5.61
N ILE A 61 0.69 -2.95 4.39
CA ILE A 61 -0.16 -2.07 3.58
C ILE A 61 -1.52 -1.84 4.25
N ASP A 62 -2.14 -2.89 4.80
CA ASP A 62 -3.41 -2.78 5.55
C ASP A 62 -3.26 -1.93 6.83
N ALA A 63 -2.17 -2.14 7.59
CA ALA A 63 -1.88 -1.33 8.77
C ALA A 63 -1.67 0.15 8.41
N THR A 64 -0.95 0.42 7.31
CA THR A 64 -0.74 1.77 6.76
C THR A 64 -2.06 2.43 6.37
N HIS A 65 -2.91 1.72 5.62
CA HIS A 65 -4.24 2.19 5.23
C HIS A 65 -5.09 2.57 6.44
N LYS A 66 -5.18 1.68 7.43
CA LYS A 66 -5.92 1.93 8.69
C LYS A 66 -5.38 3.13 9.45
N LEU A 67 -4.06 3.33 9.46
CA LEU A 67 -3.44 4.47 10.15
C LEU A 67 -3.75 5.79 9.44
N LEU A 68 -3.68 5.84 8.11
CA LEU A 68 -4.04 7.03 7.33
C LEU A 68 -5.51 7.40 7.49
N MET A 69 -6.41 6.40 7.47
CA MET A 69 -7.84 6.63 7.72
C MET A 69 -8.08 7.29 9.08
N LYS A 70 -7.41 6.81 10.15
CA LYS A 70 -7.49 7.44 11.48
C LYS A 70 -7.01 8.89 11.48
N ARG A 71 -6.10 9.25 10.59
CA ARG A 71 -5.55 10.60 10.39
C ARG A 71 -6.30 11.41 9.33
N LYS A 72 -7.43 10.91 8.79
CA LYS A 72 -8.22 11.54 7.72
C LYS A 72 -7.45 11.75 6.41
N HIS A 73 -6.49 10.87 6.12
CA HIS A 73 -5.77 10.78 4.86
C HIS A 73 -6.09 9.50 4.11
N THR A 74 -5.82 9.49 2.82
CA THR A 74 -6.04 8.33 1.94
C THR A 74 -4.73 7.70 1.48
N ILE A 75 -4.84 6.47 0.98
CA ILE A 75 -3.77 5.78 0.27
C ILE A 75 -4.38 5.12 -0.95
N SER A 76 -3.76 5.25 -2.11
CA SER A 76 -4.21 4.67 -3.38
C SER A 76 -3.05 4.11 -4.19
N PHE A 77 -3.34 3.41 -5.29
CA PHE A 77 -2.32 2.92 -6.21
C PHE A 77 -2.06 3.89 -7.36
N CYS A 78 -0.79 4.05 -7.73
CA CYS A 78 -0.35 4.90 -8.82
C CYS A 78 -1.06 4.51 -10.12
N ASN A 79 -1.75 5.46 -10.75
CA ASN A 79 -2.52 5.25 -11.98
C ASN A 79 -3.51 4.07 -11.92
N ASN A 80 -4.03 3.74 -10.73
CA ASN A 80 -4.86 2.56 -10.49
C ASN A 80 -4.20 1.25 -10.93
N HIS A 81 -2.87 1.17 -10.91
CA HIS A 81 -2.14 -0.03 -11.31
C HIS A 81 -1.48 -0.69 -10.09
N VAL A 82 -1.61 -2.02 -10.03
CA VAL A 82 -1.02 -2.87 -8.98
C VAL A 82 -0.18 -3.94 -9.65
N SER A 83 1.06 -4.13 -9.22
CA SER A 83 1.89 -5.19 -9.81
C SER A 83 1.32 -6.58 -9.57
N GLN A 84 1.59 -7.48 -10.52
CA GLN A 84 1.10 -8.85 -10.45
C GLN A 84 1.58 -9.59 -9.19
N ALA A 85 2.79 -9.27 -8.70
CA ALA A 85 3.32 -9.80 -7.46
C ALA A 85 2.42 -9.46 -6.26
N VAL A 86 2.01 -8.19 -6.14
CA VAL A 86 1.12 -7.72 -5.08
C VAL A 86 -0.28 -8.31 -5.23
N VAL A 87 -0.82 -8.37 -6.45
CA VAL A 87 -2.12 -9.01 -6.72
C VAL A 87 -2.11 -10.48 -6.29
N ASN A 88 -1.04 -11.21 -6.62
CA ASN A 88 -0.89 -12.61 -6.24
C ASN A 88 -0.77 -12.77 -4.72
N ALA A 89 0.02 -11.92 -4.06
CA ALA A 89 0.14 -11.90 -2.60
C ALA A 89 -1.23 -11.67 -1.94
N ALA A 90 -1.99 -10.68 -2.40
CA ALA A 90 -3.33 -10.38 -1.89
C ALA A 90 -4.29 -11.58 -2.02
N LYS A 91 -4.31 -12.22 -3.20
CA LYS A 91 -5.14 -13.42 -3.46
C LYS A 91 -4.76 -14.59 -2.56
N HIS A 92 -3.48 -14.92 -2.45
CA HIS A 92 -3.02 -16.08 -1.67
C HIS A 92 -3.13 -15.87 -0.16
N SER A 93 -3.02 -14.63 0.32
CA SER A 93 -3.06 -14.31 1.75
C SER A 93 -4.46 -14.00 2.29
N GLY A 94 -5.48 -13.96 1.43
CA GLY A 94 -6.84 -13.61 1.85
C GLY A 94 -7.06 -12.12 2.09
N PHE A 95 -6.10 -11.25 1.72
CA PHE A 95 -6.22 -9.79 1.78
C PHE A 95 -7.00 -9.23 0.58
N PHE A 96 -8.08 -9.91 0.19
CA PHE A 96 -9.03 -9.45 -0.80
C PHE A 96 -10.33 -9.08 -0.08
N ALA A 97 -10.82 -7.85 -0.29
CA ALA A 97 -12.06 -7.42 0.33
C ALA A 97 -13.19 -7.42 -0.71
N GLN A 98 -14.15 -8.36 -0.57
CA GLN A 98 -15.38 -8.37 -1.38
C GLN A 98 -16.29 -7.17 -1.07
N ARG A 99 -16.06 -6.50 0.06
CA ARG A 99 -16.78 -5.31 0.51
C ARG A 99 -15.79 -4.23 0.88
N ARG A 100 -16.21 -2.97 0.73
CA ARG A 100 -15.45 -1.81 1.21
C ARG A 100 -15.29 -1.86 2.74
N CYS A 101 -14.26 -1.21 3.27
CA CYS A 101 -13.89 -1.30 4.68
C CYS A 101 -15.02 -0.75 5.55
N SER A 102 -15.46 -1.52 6.55
CA SER A 102 -16.49 -1.07 7.50
C SER A 102 -16.02 0.06 8.42
N ALA A 103 -14.72 0.35 8.42
CA ALA A 103 -14.13 1.47 9.14
C ALA A 103 -14.33 2.82 8.43
N ASP A 104 -14.91 2.85 7.23
CA ASP A 104 -15.16 4.07 6.46
C ASP A 104 -16.66 4.38 6.28
N CYS A 105 -17.06 5.62 6.58
CA CYS A 105 -18.37 6.17 6.18
C CYS A 105 -18.40 6.61 4.70
N LYS A 106 -17.24 6.65 4.01
CA LYS A 106 -17.09 7.12 2.61
C LYS A 106 -16.75 6.04 1.59
N CYS A 107 -16.91 4.77 1.95
CA CYS A 107 -16.91 3.65 1.01
C CYS A 107 -15.58 3.41 0.24
N TYR A 108 -14.42 3.87 0.71
CA TYR A 108 -13.13 3.59 0.07
C TYR A 108 -12.38 2.46 0.78
N CYS A 109 -11.76 1.54 0.04
CA CYS A 109 -10.94 0.46 0.61
C CYS A 109 -9.84 0.05 -0.35
N LEU A 110 -8.59 0.20 0.08
CA LEU A 110 -7.42 -0.13 -0.73
C LEU A 110 -7.41 -1.62 -1.16
N MET A 111 -7.86 -2.51 -0.27
CA MET A 111 -7.95 -3.96 -0.54
C MET A 111 -9.05 -4.32 -1.55
N HIS A 112 -9.99 -3.41 -1.81
CA HIS A 112 -11.00 -3.57 -2.86
C HIS A 112 -10.48 -3.09 -4.23
N GLU A 113 -9.68 -2.01 -4.24
CA GLU A 113 -9.10 -1.48 -5.48
C GLU A 113 -8.15 -2.44 -6.16
N MET A 114 -7.42 -3.26 -5.40
CA MET A 114 -6.53 -4.30 -5.94
C MET A 114 -7.22 -5.32 -6.86
N LEU A 115 -8.55 -5.43 -6.82
CA LEU A 115 -9.32 -6.33 -7.69
C LEU A 115 -9.89 -5.63 -8.93
N SER A 116 -9.90 -4.30 -8.94
CA SER A 116 -10.44 -3.49 -10.05
C SER A 116 -9.33 -2.90 -10.93
N ALA A 117 -8.08 -3.03 -10.49
CA ALA A 117 -6.85 -2.64 -11.17
C ALA A 117 -6.37 -3.69 -12.17
#